data_AF-A0A536T9R5-F1
#
_entry.id   AF-A0A536T9R5-F1
#
_cell.length_a   1.000
_cell.length_b   1.000
_cell.length_c   1.000
_cell.angle_alpha   90.00
_cell.angle_beta   90.00
_cell.angle_gamma   90.00
#
_symmetry.space_group_name_H-M   'P 1'
#
loop_
_entity.id
_entity.type
_entity.pdbx_description
1 polymer ?
#
loop_
_entity_poly.entity_id
_entity_poly.type
_entity_poly.pdbx_seq_one_letter_code
_entity_poly.pdbx_strand_id
1 'polypeptide(L)'
;MAAIMVIVVGWLVRPTLNVKPWVEQRPVKDIDGDGALRLPTIKVGLGVFLTVATSLFALLISAYHMRMMAADWVTLALPRVLWLNTAVLILAGVAMQWTRSAAQWGQIDNVRLGLIAAGILTFSFLAGQLWAWQQLNA
;
A
#
# COMPACT_ATOMS: atom_id res chain seq x y z
N MET A 1 -11.25 -9.75 -6.74
CA MET A 1 -10.51 -10.41 -5.63
C MET A 1 -9.60 -11.54 -6.08
N ALA A 2 -10.06 -12.45 -6.94
CA ALA A 2 -9.24 -13.58 -7.42
C ALA A 2 -7.89 -13.14 -8.05
N ALA A 3 -7.87 -12.07 -8.84
CA ALA A 3 -6.63 -11.58 -9.47
C ALA A 3 -5.58 -11.09 -8.47
N ILE A 4 -6.00 -10.39 -7.39
CA ILE A 4 -5.08 -9.91 -6.35
C ILE A 4 -4.55 -11.09 -5.53
N MET A 5 -5.42 -12.06 -5.20
CA MET A 5 -5.01 -13.29 -4.52
C MET A 5 -4.01 -14.09 -5.35
N VAL A 6 -4.21 -14.21 -6.67
CA VAL A 6 -3.29 -14.89 -7.58
C VAL A 6 -1.93 -14.19 -7.63
N ILE A 7 -1.90 -12.85 -7.63
CA ILE A 7 -0.65 -12.08 -7.61
C ILE A 7 0.08 -12.27 -6.27
N VAL A 8 -0.63 -12.15 -5.15
CA VAL A 8 -0.04 -12.27 -3.80
C VAL A 8 0.46 -13.70 -3.53
N VAL A 9 -0.38 -14.71 -3.83
CA VAL A 9 -0.03 -16.13 -3.68
C VAL A 9 1.10 -16.50 -4.64
N GLY A 10 1.05 -16.04 -5.89
CA GLY A 10 2.12 -16.26 -6.85
C GLY A 10 3.45 -15.63 -6.42
N TRP A 11 3.40 -14.45 -5.76
CA TRP A 11 4.57 -13.78 -5.22
C TRP A 11 5.14 -14.51 -3.98
N LEU A 12 4.27 -15.08 -3.13
CA LEU A 12 4.62 -15.88 -1.94
C LEU A 12 5.15 -17.28 -2.26
N VAL A 13 4.68 -17.91 -3.34
CA VAL A 13 5.05 -19.28 -3.73
C VAL A 13 6.36 -19.31 -4.54
N ARG A 14 6.70 -18.24 -5.26
CA ARG A 14 8.00 -18.14 -5.97
C ARG A 14 9.24 -18.44 -5.12
N PRO A 15 9.38 -17.92 -3.88
CA PRO A 15 10.56 -18.20 -3.05
C PRO A 15 10.60 -19.62 -2.48
N THR A 16 9.46 -20.31 -2.33
CA THR A 16 9.43 -21.66 -1.74
C THR A 16 9.79 -22.76 -2.72
N LEU A 17 9.58 -22.52 -4.03
CA LEU A 17 9.86 -23.51 -5.08
C LEU A 17 11.33 -23.50 -5.57
N ASN A 18 12.14 -22.51 -5.17
CA ASN A 18 13.53 -22.38 -5.60
C ASN A 18 14.57 -22.68 -4.50
N VAL A 19 14.14 -23.27 -3.38
CA VAL A 19 15.06 -23.83 -2.38
C VAL A 19 15.36 -25.25 -2.80
N LYS A 20 16.62 -25.57 -3.08
CA LYS A 20 17.08 -26.94 -3.35
C LYS A 20 17.60 -27.55 -2.03
N PRO A 21 16.78 -28.28 -1.25
CA PRO A 21 17.17 -28.79 0.06
C PRO A 21 18.28 -29.86 0.03
N TRP A 22 18.69 -30.32 -1.15
CA TRP A 22 19.64 -31.42 -1.34
C TRP A 22 21.03 -30.99 -1.84
N VAL A 23 21.37 -29.70 -1.83
CA VAL A 23 22.74 -29.23 -2.13
C VAL A 23 23.49 -29.01 -0.83
N GLU A 24 24.53 -29.82 -0.59
CA GLU A 24 25.45 -29.66 0.54
C GLU A 24 25.97 -28.22 0.60
N GLN A 25 25.73 -27.53 1.72
CA GLN A 25 26.36 -26.26 2.04
C GLN A 25 27.84 -26.52 2.40
N ARG A 26 28.67 -26.83 1.40
CA ARG A 26 30.12 -26.78 1.57
C ARG A 26 30.55 -25.31 1.56
N PRO A 27 31.42 -24.88 2.49
CA PRO A 27 31.88 -23.50 2.54
C PRO A 27 32.91 -23.28 1.42
N VAL A 28 32.43 -23.03 0.21
CA VAL A 28 33.27 -22.54 -0.88
C VAL A 28 33.18 -21.03 -0.90
N LYS A 29 34.29 -20.43 -0.50
CA LYS A 29 34.63 -19.03 -0.69
C LYS A 29 34.71 -18.74 -2.20
N ASP A 30 33.72 -18.03 -2.71
CA ASP A 30 33.67 -17.39 -4.05
C ASP A 30 32.89 -16.08 -3.84
N ILE A 31 33.54 -14.94 -3.62
CA ILE A 31 33.97 -13.95 -4.62
C ILE A 31 32.95 -13.84 -5.78
N ASP A 32 32.14 -12.78 -5.69
CA ASP A 32 31.20 -12.25 -6.70
C ASP A 32 30.10 -13.20 -7.23
N GLY A 33 29.02 -13.32 -6.45
CA GLY A 33 27.76 -13.97 -6.83
C GLY A 33 26.56 -13.02 -6.78
N ASP A 34 26.01 -12.74 -7.97
CA ASP A 34 24.90 -11.84 -8.27
C ASP A 34 23.56 -12.14 -7.54
N GLY A 35 22.97 -11.06 -6.99
CA GLY A 35 21.68 -10.56 -7.51
C GLY A 35 20.37 -10.99 -6.83
N ALA A 36 20.30 -12.03 -6.02
CA ALA A 36 19.04 -12.45 -5.40
C ALA A 36 18.95 -12.02 -3.92
N LEU A 37 18.19 -10.95 -3.66
CA LEU A 37 17.63 -10.56 -2.34
C LEU A 37 18.56 -9.92 -1.30
N ARG A 38 19.50 -9.04 -1.71
CA ARG A 38 19.90 -7.91 -0.83
C ARG A 38 18.91 -6.75 -0.95
N LEU A 39 17.61 -7.01 -0.79
CA LEU A 39 16.70 -5.90 -0.46
C LEU A 39 17.07 -5.48 0.98
N PRO A 40 17.39 -4.21 1.25
CA PRO A 40 17.64 -3.76 2.61
C PRO A 40 16.51 -4.26 3.52
N THR A 41 16.84 -4.84 4.68
CA THR A 41 15.90 -5.48 5.61
C THR A 41 14.62 -4.66 5.85
N ILE A 42 14.76 -3.33 5.85
CA ILE A 42 13.66 -2.35 5.95
C ILE A 42 12.61 -2.52 4.83
N LYS A 43 13.03 -2.74 3.58
CA LYS A 43 12.13 -2.93 2.44
C LYS A 43 11.37 -4.26 2.54
N VAL A 44 12.00 -5.29 3.09
CA VAL A 44 11.34 -6.60 3.33
C VAL A 44 10.25 -6.45 4.40
N GLY A 45 10.57 -5.82 5.54
CA GLY A 45 9.59 -5.55 6.60
C GLY A 45 8.38 -4.72 6.11
N LEU A 46 8.64 -3.67 5.33
CA LEU A 46 7.58 -2.87 4.69
C LEU A 46 6.70 -3.72 3.76
N GLY A 47 7.30 -4.58 2.93
CA GLY A 47 6.56 -5.47 2.03
C GLY A 47 5.65 -6.45 2.77
N VAL A 48 6.15 -7.04 3.86
CA VAL A 48 5.35 -7.93 4.73
C VAL A 48 4.20 -7.15 5.38
N PHE A 49 4.46 -5.97 5.95
CA PHE A 49 3.43 -5.13 6.55
C PHE A 49 2.31 -4.78 5.56
N LEU A 50 2.68 -4.33 4.34
CA LEU A 50 1.71 -4.00 3.30
C LEU A 50 0.90 -5.22 2.86
N THR A 51 1.52 -6.41 2.83
CA THR A 51 0.81 -7.67 2.52
C THR A 51 -0.25 -7.97 3.57
N VAL A 52 0.10 -7.87 4.86
CA VAL A 52 -0.84 -8.08 5.97
C VAL A 52 -1.97 -7.05 5.94
N ALA A 53 -1.65 -5.76 5.78
CA ALA A 53 -2.65 -4.70 5.68
C ALA A 53 -3.61 -4.92 4.50
N THR A 54 -3.10 -5.34 3.34
CA THR A 54 -3.91 -5.66 2.16
C THR A 54 -4.86 -6.81 2.43
N SER A 55 -4.39 -7.89 3.07
CA SER A 55 -5.24 -9.02 3.48
C SER A 55 -6.36 -8.58 4.43
N LEU A 56 -6.07 -7.71 5.39
CA LEU A 56 -7.07 -7.16 6.31
C LEU A 56 -8.15 -6.35 5.56
N PHE A 57 -7.74 -5.44 4.66
CA PHE A 57 -8.70 -4.69 3.84
C PHE A 57 -9.53 -5.61 2.93
N ALA A 58 -8.92 -6.65 2.35
CA ALA A 58 -9.64 -7.62 1.54
C ALA A 58 -10.70 -8.38 2.35
N LEU A 59 -10.37 -8.80 3.57
CA LEU A 59 -11.33 -9.45 4.47
C LEU A 59 -12.48 -8.53 4.84
N LEU A 60 -12.21 -7.26 5.14
CA LEU A 60 -13.25 -6.25 5.41
C LEU A 60 -14.18 -6.05 4.20
N ILE A 61 -13.63 -5.94 2.99
CA ILE A 61 -14.42 -5.81 1.76
C ILE A 61 -15.29 -7.06 1.55
N SER A 62 -14.76 -8.25 1.82
CA SER A 62 -15.51 -9.51 1.72
C SER A 62 -16.70 -9.52 2.70
N ALA A 63 -16.45 -9.16 3.96
CA ALA A 63 -17.49 -9.06 4.98
C ALA A 63 -18.56 -8.01 4.62
N TYR A 64 -18.15 -6.85 4.08
CA TYR A 64 -19.05 -5.82 3.58
C TYR A 64 -19.94 -6.36 2.45
N HIS A 65 -19.36 -7.11 1.51
CA HIS A 65 -20.12 -7.71 0.41
C HIS A 65 -21.15 -8.73 0.91
N MET A 66 -20.79 -9.56 1.89
CA MET A 66 -21.74 -10.46 2.54
C MET A 66 -22.90 -9.70 3.22
N ARG A 67 -22.61 -8.57 3.88
CA ARG A 67 -23.65 -7.73 4.52
C ARG A 67 -24.58 -7.06 3.52
N MET A 68 -24.05 -6.72 2.34
CA MET A 68 -24.82 -6.12 1.24
C MET A 68 -25.82 -7.10 0.60
N MET A 69 -25.57 -8.40 0.70
CA MET A 69 -26.48 -9.45 0.19
C MET A 69 -27.65 -9.77 1.14
N ALA A 70 -27.69 -9.17 2.33
CA ALA A 70 -28.80 -9.34 3.26
C ALA A 70 -30.04 -8.57 2.79
N ALA A 71 -31.24 -9.12 3.02
CA ALA A 71 -32.51 -8.57 2.54
C ALA A 71 -32.80 -7.14 3.05
N ASP A 72 -32.27 -6.77 4.21
CA ASP A 72 -32.47 -5.46 4.85
C ASP A 72 -31.41 -4.42 4.45
N TRP A 73 -30.74 -4.62 3.31
CA TRP A 73 -29.70 -3.69 2.86
C TRP A 73 -30.30 -2.39 2.33
N VAL A 74 -29.93 -1.27 2.96
CA VAL A 74 -30.24 0.07 2.49
C VAL A 74 -29.00 0.68 1.87
N THR A 75 -29.10 1.19 0.64
CA THR A 75 -28.02 1.93 -0.01
C THR A 75 -27.73 3.22 0.75
N LEU A 76 -26.52 3.32 1.29
CA LEU A 76 -25.99 4.56 1.84
C LEU A 76 -25.89 5.61 0.72
N ALA A 77 -26.53 6.76 0.91
CA ALA A 77 -26.35 7.90 0.03
C ALA A 77 -24.95 8.48 0.29
N LEU A 78 -23.97 8.15 -0.57
CA LEU A 78 -22.59 8.62 -0.38
C LEU A 78 -22.53 10.16 -0.48
N PRO A 79 -22.06 10.87 0.56
CA PRO A 79 -21.83 12.30 0.48
C PRO A 79 -20.83 12.63 -0.62
N ARG A 80 -21.09 13.69 -1.40
CA ARG A 80 -20.17 14.17 -2.45
C ARG A 80 -18.78 14.53 -1.90
N VAL A 81 -18.69 14.84 -0.61
CA VAL A 81 -17.43 15.08 0.12
C VAL A 81 -16.45 13.90 -0.01
N LEU A 82 -16.94 12.65 -0.04
CA LEU A 82 -16.05 11.47 -0.19
C LEU A 82 -15.29 11.48 -1.51
N TRP A 83 -15.90 11.96 -2.59
CA TRP A 83 -15.25 12.07 -3.90
C TRP A 83 -14.17 13.13 -3.91
N LEU A 84 -14.44 14.30 -3.34
CA LEU A 84 -13.44 15.36 -3.17
C LEU A 84 -12.28 14.86 -2.31
N ASN A 85 -12.58 14.15 -1.23
CA ASN A 85 -11.55 13.64 -0.34
C ASN A 85 -10.65 12.60 -1.02
N THR A 86 -11.24 11.74 -1.86
CA THR A 86 -10.49 10.75 -2.66
C THR A 86 -9.57 11.44 -3.67
N ALA A 87 -10.01 12.52 -4.30
CA ALA A 87 -9.17 13.31 -5.20
C ALA A 87 -7.97 13.95 -4.46
N VAL A 88 -8.20 14.49 -3.26
CA VAL A 88 -7.13 15.04 -2.40
C VAL A 88 -6.11 13.95 -2.03
N LEU A 89 -6.58 12.73 -1.72
CA LEU A 89 -5.69 11.60 -1.41
C LEU A 89 -4.80 11.23 -2.61
N ILE A 90 -5.36 11.19 -3.82
CA ILE A 90 -4.61 10.92 -5.04
C ILE A 90 -3.55 12.00 -5.26
N LEU A 91 -3.91 13.28 -5.09
CA LEU A 91 -2.97 14.40 -5.20
C LEU A 91 -1.85 14.31 -4.16
N ALA A 92 -2.15 13.89 -2.92
CA ALA A 92 -1.14 13.66 -1.89
C ALA A 92 -0.14 12.58 -2.32
N GLY A 93 -0.63 11.49 -2.93
CA GLY A 93 0.20 10.42 -3.49
C GLY A 93 1.11 10.89 -4.63
N VAL A 94 0.58 11.71 -5.56
CA VAL A 94 1.36 12.31 -6.65
C VAL A 94 2.44 13.25 -6.09
N ALA A 95 2.09 14.11 -5.13
CA ALA A 95 3.05 15.00 -4.48
C ALA A 95 4.17 14.22 -3.77
N MET A 96 3.82 13.13 -3.08
CA MET A 96 4.80 12.25 -2.42
C MET A 96 5.72 11.55 -3.44
N GLN A 97 5.16 11.09 -4.56
CA GLN A 97 5.94 10.44 -5.62
C GLN A 97 6.88 11.42 -6.32
N TRP A 98 6.45 12.67 -6.53
CA TRP A 98 7.30 13.74 -7.05
C TRP A 98 8.44 14.08 -6.09
N THR A 99 8.13 14.21 -4.80
CA THR A 99 9.12 14.40 -3.72
C THR A 99 10.18 13.31 -3.73
N ARG A 100 9.76 12.04 -3.84
CA ARG A 100 10.67 10.89 -3.93
C ARG A 100 11.57 10.97 -5.15
N SER A 101 11.05 11.43 -6.29
CA SER A 101 11.81 11.59 -7.53
C SER A 101 12.82 12.74 -7.41
N ALA A 102 12.43 13.87 -6.82
CA ALA A 102 13.34 15.00 -6.54
C ALA A 102 14.47 14.61 -5.58
N ALA A 103 14.20 13.75 -4.60
CA ALA A 103 15.21 13.23 -3.68
C ALA A 103 16.27 12.37 -4.39
N GLN A 104 15.89 11.63 -5.42
CA GLN A 104 16.84 10.86 -6.23
C GLN A 104 17.78 11.76 -7.04
N TRP A 105 17.34 12.97 -7.38
CA TRP A 105 18.13 13.95 -8.14
C TRP A 105 18.90 14.93 -7.23
N GLY A 106 18.86 14.73 -5.91
CA GLY A 106 19.59 15.56 -4.93
C GLY A 106 19.02 16.97 -4.72
N GLN A 107 17.80 17.25 -5.18
CA GLN A 107 17.18 18.58 -5.11
C GLN A 107 16.47 18.81 -3.77
N ILE A 108 17.24 19.12 -2.73
CA ILE A 108 16.74 19.22 -1.34
C ILE A 108 15.62 20.27 -1.17
N ASP A 109 15.70 21.40 -1.89
CA ASP A 109 14.65 22.44 -1.83
C ASP A 109 13.30 21.93 -2.35
N ASN A 110 13.32 21.21 -3.47
CA ASN A 110 12.12 20.58 -4.05
C ASN A 110 11.60 19.43 -3.17
N VAL A 111 12.48 18.69 -2.49
CA VAL A 111 12.08 17.68 -1.50
C VAL A 111 11.35 18.33 -0.33
N ARG A 112 11.87 19.44 0.21
CA ARG A 112 11.23 20.15 1.32
C ARG A 112 9.86 20.69 0.92
N LEU A 113 9.76 21.32 -0.25
CA LEU A 113 8.50 21.83 -0.77
C LEU A 113 7.49 20.71 -1.02
N GLY A 114 7.94 19.60 -1.61
CA GLY A 114 7.10 18.43 -1.87
C GLY A 114 6.60 17.76 -0.59
N LEU A 115 7.43 17.64 0.45
CA LEU A 115 7.02 17.12 1.76
C LEU A 115 5.98 18.01 2.44
N ILE A 116 6.15 19.34 2.39
CA ILE A 116 5.17 20.28 2.95
C ILE A 116 3.84 20.15 2.19
N ALA A 117 3.87 20.12 0.86
CA ALA A 117 2.67 19.97 0.04
C ALA A 117 1.95 18.63 0.32
N ALA A 118 2.69 17.52 0.36
CA ALA A 118 2.14 16.20 0.68
C ALA A 118 1.57 16.16 2.11
N GLY A 119 2.23 16.81 3.07
CA GLY A 119 1.76 16.96 4.44
C GLY A 119 0.43 17.70 4.52
N ILE A 120 0.34 18.88 3.90
CA ILE A 120 -0.90 19.68 3.84
C ILE A 120 -2.03 18.85 3.23
N LEU A 121 -1.80 18.21 2.08
CA LEU A 121 -2.80 17.38 1.41
C LEU A 121 -3.27 16.20 2.29
N THR A 122 -2.34 15.58 3.03
CA THR A 122 -2.67 14.47 3.95
C THR A 122 -3.50 14.94 5.14
N PHE A 123 -3.19 16.10 5.73
CA PHE A 123 -4.01 16.69 6.79
C PHE A 123 -5.38 17.13 6.28
N SER A 124 -5.44 17.73 5.09
CA SER A 124 -6.71 18.05 4.42
C SER A 124 -7.55 16.79 4.19
N PHE A 125 -6.93 15.68 3.77
CA PHE A 125 -7.61 14.40 3.62
C PHE A 125 -8.21 13.89 4.94
N LEU A 126 -7.45 14.01 6.03
CA LEU A 126 -7.89 13.57 7.35
C LEU A 126 -9.08 14.40 7.87
N ALA A 127 -9.02 15.72 7.70
CA ALA A 127 -10.12 16.62 8.03
C ALA A 127 -11.36 16.35 7.17
N GLY A 128 -11.19 16.14 5.86
CA GLY A 128 -12.27 15.77 4.95
C GLY A 128 -12.95 14.45 5.33
N GLN A 129 -12.17 13.47 5.80
CA GLN A 129 -12.70 12.17 6.22
C GLN A 129 -13.48 12.28 7.55
N LEU A 130 -13.01 13.10 8.48
CA LEU A 130 -13.73 13.39 9.72
C LEU A 130 -15.06 14.12 9.44
N TRP A 131 -15.06 15.05 8.49
CA TRP A 131 -16.28 15.74 8.10
C TRP A 131 -17.27 14.81 7.38
N ALA A 132 -16.78 13.94 6.49
CA ALA A 132 -17.61 12.91 5.86
C ALA A 132 -18.27 11.99 6.90
N TRP A 133 -17.54 11.65 7.96
CA TRP A 133 -18.08 10.87 9.09
C TRP A 133 -19.23 11.60 9.77
N GLN A 134 -19.05 12.89 10.09
CA GLN A 134 -20.12 13.68 10.72
C GLN A 134 -21.37 13.76 9.84
N GLN A 135 -21.19 13.86 8.51
CA GLN A 135 -22.31 13.93 7.57
C GLN A 135 -23.04 12.60 7.38
N LEU A 136 -22.38 11.46 7.62
CA LEU A 136 -23.02 10.14 7.61
C LEU A 136 -23.74 9.83 8.93
N ASN A 137 -23.33 10.47 10.03
CA ASN A 137 -23.94 10.32 11.35
C ASN A 137 -25.09 11.32 11.63
N ALA A 138 -25.24 12.36 10.80
CA ALA A 138 -26.28 13.37 10.92
C ALA A 138 -27.55 12.96 10.15
#